data_AF-A0A9E4B5W0-F1
#
_entry.id   AF-A0A9E4B5W0-F1
#
_cell.length_a   1.000
_cell.length_b   1.000
_cell.length_c   1.000
_cell.angle_alpha   90.00
_cell.angle_beta   90.00
_cell.angle_gamma   90.00
#
_symmetry.space_group_name_H-M   'P 1'
#
loop_
_entity.id
_entity.type
_entity.pdbx_description
1 polymer ?
#
loop_
_entity_poly.entity_id
_entity_poly.type
_entity_poly.pdbx_seq_one_letter_code
_entity_poly.pdbx_strand_id
1 'polypeptide(L)'
;MRRHLIVTFIFVLTGLSSPLLAEPAPADHRNEIDAYVTKVDRAFKWRATEIRIHEGYETVLIDMTSQRWLNDTEVDRPLWQHRLILTIPHDLHATDIGFLYISGGSNTEDPQRASRELVSQIAITTGTVVAELRHVPNQPLVFHEDGVQRYEDDLIAYAWVQYLKSGGPTWLPRNAMVKSAVRAMDAISAFMRKHRDGQHQINRFVVGGGSKRGWTTWLTAAMDDRVIALVPIVIDVLNVDVSMRHHFAAYGFWAPSIGDYVNHGIMQE
;
A
#
# COMPACT_ATOMS: atom_id res chain seq x y z
N MET A 1 -79.75 26.06 3.41
CA MET A 1 -79.00 24.78 3.40
C MET A 1 -77.55 25.09 3.76
N ARG A 2 -77.02 24.39 4.77
CA ARG A 2 -75.74 24.64 5.46
C ARG A 2 -74.54 24.88 4.53
N ARG A 3 -73.64 25.80 4.90
CA ARG A 3 -72.18 25.63 4.79
C ARG A 3 -71.40 26.71 5.57
N HIS A 4 -70.91 26.24 6.71
CA HIS A 4 -69.65 26.52 7.43
C HIS A 4 -68.92 27.86 7.26
N LEU A 5 -68.79 28.54 8.40
CA LEU A 5 -67.86 29.62 8.70
C LEU A 5 -66.41 29.09 8.62
N ILE A 6 -65.58 29.64 7.74
CA ILE A 6 -64.13 29.39 7.71
C ILE A 6 -63.46 30.58 8.40
N VAL A 7 -62.86 30.31 9.55
CA VAL A 7 -62.00 31.25 10.28
C VAL A 7 -60.59 31.12 9.71
N THR A 8 -60.11 32.16 9.02
CA THR A 8 -58.74 32.23 8.51
C THR A 8 -57.81 32.67 9.64
N PHE A 9 -56.97 31.75 10.13
CA PHE A 9 -55.83 32.08 10.99
C PHE A 9 -54.68 32.63 10.12
N ILE A 10 -54.29 33.88 10.35
CA ILE A 10 -53.05 34.45 9.82
C ILE A 10 -51.92 34.01 10.76
N PHE A 11 -51.08 33.06 10.31
CA PHE A 11 -49.80 32.79 10.97
C PHE A 11 -48.76 33.77 10.45
N VAL A 12 -48.29 34.66 11.33
CA VAL A 12 -47.10 35.48 11.12
C VAL A 12 -45.87 34.57 11.20
N LEU A 13 -45.24 34.32 10.06
CA LEU A 13 -43.93 33.65 9.99
C LEU A 13 -42.85 34.64 10.49
N THR A 14 -42.51 34.55 11.77
CA THR A 14 -41.28 35.14 12.30
C THR A 14 -40.10 34.30 11.81
N GLY A 15 -39.25 34.89 10.97
CA GLY A 15 -38.03 34.26 10.47
C GLY A 15 -37.05 33.97 11.61
N LEU A 16 -36.92 32.69 11.96
CA LEU A 16 -35.80 32.18 12.73
C LEU A 16 -34.63 32.03 11.76
N SER A 17 -33.71 32.99 11.79
CA SER A 17 -32.39 32.85 11.20
C SER A 17 -31.63 31.76 11.97
N SER A 18 -31.64 30.53 11.46
CA SER A 18 -30.73 29.49 11.91
C SER A 18 -29.30 30.02 11.76
N PRO A 19 -28.47 30.02 12.82
CA PRO A 19 -27.06 30.27 12.62
C PRO A 19 -26.54 29.14 11.73
N LEU A 20 -26.06 29.51 10.55
CA LEU A 20 -25.29 28.61 9.70
C LEU A 20 -24.06 28.22 10.54
N LEU A 21 -24.13 27.07 11.21
CA LEU A 21 -22.94 26.46 11.78
C LEU A 21 -22.04 26.20 10.58
N ALA A 22 -21.01 27.03 10.41
CA ALA A 22 -19.93 26.73 9.51
C ALA A 22 -19.44 25.34 9.90
N GLU A 23 -19.57 24.36 9.00
CA GLU A 23 -18.87 23.11 9.14
C GLU A 23 -17.41 23.46 9.42
N PRO A 24 -16.79 22.92 10.48
CA PRO A 24 -15.35 23.08 10.63
C PRO A 24 -14.74 22.57 9.34
N ALA A 25 -13.97 23.43 8.65
CA ALA A 25 -13.16 23.00 7.52
C ALA A 25 -12.44 21.71 7.95
N PRO A 26 -12.49 20.63 7.15
CA PRO A 26 -11.85 19.37 7.54
C PRO A 26 -10.43 19.71 7.93
N ALA A 27 -10.09 19.49 9.21
CA ALA A 27 -8.75 19.73 9.67
C ALA A 27 -7.83 18.93 8.76
N ASP A 28 -6.80 19.59 8.21
CA ASP A 28 -5.77 18.96 7.40
C ASP A 28 -4.97 18.03 8.33
N HIS A 29 -5.55 16.86 8.64
CA HIS A 29 -5.01 15.84 9.53
C HIS A 29 -3.89 15.06 8.83
N ARG A 30 -3.08 15.72 7.99
CA ARG A 30 -1.92 15.09 7.36
C ARG A 30 -0.88 14.84 8.44
N ASN A 31 -0.70 13.58 8.78
CA ASN A 31 0.42 13.13 9.58
C ASN A 31 1.67 12.96 8.67
N GLU A 32 2.80 12.53 9.25
CA GLU A 32 4.04 12.39 8.50
C GLU A 32 3.96 11.33 7.39
N ILE A 33 3.17 10.26 7.56
CA ILE A 33 3.00 9.24 6.52
C ILE A 33 2.12 9.75 5.38
N ASP A 34 1.07 10.54 5.66
CA ASP A 34 0.28 11.23 4.62
C ASP A 34 1.19 12.14 3.78
N ALA A 35 2.00 12.96 4.43
CA ALA A 35 2.95 13.86 3.76
C ALA A 35 3.97 13.07 2.94
N TYR A 36 4.48 11.94 3.44
CA TYR A 36 5.46 11.12 2.74
C TYR A 36 4.89 10.45 1.48
N VAL A 37 3.72 9.82 1.62
CA VAL A 37 3.07 9.05 0.55
C VAL A 37 2.59 9.97 -0.57
N THR A 38 1.98 11.10 -0.22
CA THR A 38 1.42 12.06 -1.19
C THR A 38 2.50 12.93 -1.87
N LYS A 39 3.69 13.06 -1.28
CA LYS A 39 4.80 13.82 -1.86
C LYS A 39 5.11 13.33 -3.29
N VAL A 40 5.00 14.25 -4.25
CA VAL A 40 5.40 13.99 -5.64
C VAL A 40 6.88 13.64 -5.69
N ASP A 41 7.19 12.56 -6.39
CA ASP A 41 8.56 12.08 -6.58
C ASP A 41 8.86 11.98 -8.07
N ARG A 42 9.90 12.70 -8.52
CA ARG A 42 10.33 12.72 -9.92
C ARG A 42 10.94 11.39 -10.38
N ALA A 43 11.33 10.52 -9.45
CA ALA A 43 11.80 9.18 -9.75
C ALA A 43 10.66 8.23 -10.15
N PHE A 44 9.39 8.56 -9.84
CA PHE A 44 8.27 7.69 -10.20
C PHE A 44 8.15 7.55 -11.72
N LYS A 45 8.27 6.31 -12.19
CA LYS A 45 8.11 5.93 -13.59
C LYS A 45 7.79 4.46 -13.70
N TRP A 46 7.10 4.08 -14.76
CA TRP A 46 6.82 2.68 -15.06
C TRP A 46 6.79 2.43 -16.55
N ARG A 47 7.03 1.18 -16.95
CA ARG A 47 6.98 0.74 -18.35
C ARG A 47 6.57 -0.73 -18.41
N ALA A 48 5.56 -1.04 -19.22
CA ALA A 48 5.27 -2.42 -19.61
C ALA A 48 6.41 -2.93 -20.50
N THR A 49 7.01 -4.06 -20.11
CA THR A 49 8.21 -4.62 -20.75
C THR A 49 7.88 -5.84 -21.59
N GLU A 50 6.84 -6.58 -21.22
CA GLU A 50 6.48 -7.84 -21.86
C GLU A 50 5.01 -8.16 -21.62
N ILE A 51 4.36 -8.78 -22.60
CA ILE A 51 3.05 -9.40 -22.49
C ILE A 51 3.22 -10.87 -22.84
N ARG A 52 2.76 -11.76 -21.96
CA ARG A 52 2.77 -13.20 -22.18
C ARG A 52 1.33 -13.69 -22.26
N ILE A 53 1.00 -14.36 -23.34
CA ILE A 53 -0.34 -14.90 -23.57
C ILE A 53 -0.37 -16.33 -23.06
N HIS A 54 -1.40 -16.66 -22.28
CA HIS A 54 -1.69 -18.00 -21.76
C HIS A 54 -3.08 -18.43 -22.24
N GLU A 55 -3.45 -19.67 -21.92
CA GLU A 55 -4.82 -20.12 -22.13
C GLU A 55 -5.77 -19.40 -21.16
N GLY A 56 -6.70 -18.60 -21.70
CA GLY A 56 -7.74 -17.90 -20.93
C GLY A 56 -7.33 -16.60 -20.23
N TYR A 57 -6.05 -16.25 -20.20
CA TYR A 57 -5.56 -15.00 -19.60
C TYR A 57 -4.21 -14.59 -20.20
N GLU A 58 -3.81 -13.34 -19.94
CA GLU A 58 -2.47 -12.84 -20.24
C GLU A 58 -1.79 -12.32 -18.96
N THR A 59 -0.46 -12.32 -18.96
CA THR A 59 0.33 -11.65 -17.93
C THR A 59 1.14 -10.51 -18.52
N VAL A 60 1.05 -9.33 -17.91
CA VAL A 60 1.82 -8.15 -18.29
C VAL A 60 2.89 -7.88 -17.25
N LEU A 61 4.15 -7.84 -17.68
CA LEU A 61 5.27 -7.47 -16.82
C LEU A 61 5.53 -5.97 -16.95
N ILE A 62 5.62 -5.30 -15.81
CA ILE A 62 5.86 -3.86 -15.70
C ILE A 62 7.09 -3.63 -14.82
N ASP A 63 8.09 -2.94 -15.35
CA ASP A 63 9.15 -2.31 -14.56
C ASP A 63 8.58 -1.05 -13.92
N MET A 64 8.71 -0.89 -12.60
CA MET A 64 8.29 0.32 -11.91
C MET A 64 9.40 0.83 -10.99
N THR A 65 9.70 2.12 -11.03
CA THR A 65 10.39 2.84 -9.96
C THR A 65 9.33 3.64 -9.21
N SER A 66 9.16 3.39 -7.91
CA SER A 66 8.08 4.03 -7.12
C SER A 66 8.50 5.38 -6.53
N GLN A 67 9.74 5.45 -6.02
CA GLN A 67 10.29 6.65 -5.39
C GLN A 67 11.82 6.59 -5.31
N ARG A 68 12.42 7.69 -4.86
CA ARG A 68 13.72 7.70 -4.20
C ARG A 68 13.51 7.64 -2.68
N TRP A 69 14.20 6.73 -2.00
CA TRP A 69 14.22 6.59 -0.55
C TRP A 69 15.65 6.78 -0.06
N LEU A 70 15.83 7.66 0.93
CA LEU A 70 17.15 8.08 1.41
C LEU A 70 18.03 8.65 0.27
N ASN A 71 19.26 9.02 0.60
CA ASN A 71 20.23 9.54 -0.36
C ASN A 71 21.41 8.58 -0.56
N ASP A 72 22.24 8.84 -1.58
CA ASP A 72 23.32 7.96 -2.00
C ASP A 72 24.46 7.81 -0.95
N THR A 73 24.50 8.68 0.07
CA THR A 73 25.43 8.55 1.22
C THR A 73 24.87 7.72 2.37
N GLU A 74 23.55 7.49 2.37
CA GLU A 74 22.85 6.72 3.41
C GLU A 74 22.66 5.27 2.97
N VAL A 75 22.41 5.04 1.68
CA VAL A 75 22.10 3.71 1.14
C VAL A 75 22.66 3.56 -0.29
N ASP A 76 23.14 2.36 -0.60
CA ASP A 76 23.76 2.00 -1.88
C ASP A 76 22.81 2.13 -3.09
N ARG A 77 21.52 1.81 -2.89
CA ARG A 77 20.51 1.85 -3.95
C ARG A 77 19.26 2.61 -3.50
N PRO A 78 19.27 3.96 -3.60
CA PRO A 78 18.15 4.77 -3.12
C PRO A 78 16.93 4.77 -4.05
N LEU A 79 17.06 4.32 -5.30
CA LEU A 79 15.91 4.16 -6.19
C LEU A 79 15.16 2.87 -5.87
N TRP A 80 13.89 3.01 -5.45
CA TRP A 80 13.03 1.88 -5.16
C TRP A 80 12.41 1.34 -6.45
N GLN A 81 12.87 0.16 -6.85
CA GLN A 81 12.54 -0.50 -8.11
C GLN A 81 11.80 -1.81 -7.86
N HIS A 82 10.76 -2.04 -8.64
CA HIS A 82 9.78 -3.10 -8.44
C HIS A 82 9.47 -3.79 -9.75
N ARG A 83 9.10 -5.07 -9.64
CA ARG A 83 8.42 -5.81 -10.70
C ARG A 83 6.94 -5.85 -10.35
N LEU A 84 6.11 -5.32 -11.23
CA LEU A 84 4.65 -5.40 -11.14
C LEU A 84 4.16 -6.36 -12.23
N ILE A 85 3.43 -7.40 -11.85
CA ILE A 85 2.94 -8.43 -12.77
C ILE A 85 1.42 -8.42 -12.72
N LEU A 86 0.76 -8.03 -13.81
CA LEU A 86 -0.70 -8.07 -13.92
C LEU A 86 -1.10 -9.39 -14.57
N THR A 87 -2.01 -10.12 -13.95
CA THR A 87 -2.75 -11.22 -14.56
C THR A 87 -4.12 -10.70 -14.97
N ILE A 88 -4.42 -10.79 -16.27
CA ILE A 88 -5.63 -10.24 -16.89
C ILE A 88 -6.36 -11.38 -17.62
N PRO A 89 -7.49 -11.86 -17.08
CA PRO A 89 -8.37 -12.80 -17.79
C PRO A 89 -8.77 -12.25 -19.17
N HIS A 90 -8.91 -13.14 -20.16
CA HIS A 90 -9.42 -12.74 -21.49
C HIS A 90 -10.90 -12.37 -21.45
N ASP A 91 -11.66 -13.02 -20.56
CA ASP A 91 -13.05 -12.71 -20.25
C ASP A 91 -13.10 -12.04 -18.87
N LEU A 92 -13.24 -10.71 -18.88
CA LEU A 92 -13.27 -9.88 -17.67
C LEU A 92 -14.70 -9.60 -17.24
N HIS A 93 -14.99 -9.78 -15.96
CA HIS A 93 -16.22 -9.27 -15.37
C HIS A 93 -16.27 -7.74 -15.47
N ALA A 94 -17.49 -7.21 -15.64
CA ALA A 94 -17.72 -5.76 -15.70
C ALA A 94 -17.58 -5.14 -14.30
N THR A 95 -16.35 -4.78 -13.93
CA THR A 95 -15.99 -4.12 -12.66
C THR A 95 -14.80 -3.19 -12.85
N ASP A 96 -14.71 -2.17 -12.02
CA ASP A 96 -13.56 -1.27 -11.90
C ASP A 96 -12.63 -1.63 -10.71
N ILE A 97 -12.87 -2.78 -10.09
CA ILE A 97 -12.16 -3.28 -8.92
C ILE A 97 -11.07 -4.26 -9.37
N GLY A 98 -9.82 -3.99 -9.00
CA GLY A 98 -8.70 -4.92 -9.11
C GLY A 98 -8.21 -5.41 -7.76
N PHE A 99 -7.41 -6.47 -7.74
CA PHE A 99 -6.70 -6.92 -6.54
C PHE A 99 -5.20 -6.66 -6.65
N LEU A 100 -4.62 -5.98 -5.68
CA LEU A 100 -3.18 -5.78 -5.56
C LEU A 100 -2.62 -6.67 -4.44
N TYR A 101 -1.83 -7.67 -4.81
CA TYR A 101 -1.07 -8.50 -3.88
C TYR A 101 0.35 -7.95 -3.71
N ILE A 102 0.64 -7.41 -2.54
CA ILE A 102 1.97 -6.91 -2.14
C ILE A 102 2.83 -8.10 -1.71
N SER A 103 3.91 -8.33 -2.45
CA SER A 103 4.81 -9.46 -2.35
C SER A 103 6.24 -9.02 -2.00
N GLY A 104 7.02 -9.97 -1.49
CA GLY A 104 8.42 -9.76 -1.17
C GLY A 104 9.33 -10.05 -2.37
N GLY A 105 10.46 -10.69 -2.06
CA GLY A 105 11.50 -11.03 -3.03
C GLY A 105 12.63 -10.00 -3.03
N SER A 106 13.58 -10.19 -3.94
CA SER A 106 14.79 -9.38 -4.05
C SER A 106 14.95 -8.79 -5.45
N ASN A 107 15.54 -7.60 -5.53
CA ASN A 107 15.97 -6.97 -6.77
C ASN A 107 17.09 -7.72 -7.50
N THR A 108 17.68 -8.73 -6.86
CA THR A 108 18.65 -9.66 -7.48
C THR A 108 17.99 -10.90 -8.08
N GLU A 109 16.67 -11.06 -7.95
CA GLU A 109 15.96 -12.18 -8.57
C GLU A 109 15.90 -12.07 -10.09
N ASP A 110 15.62 -13.21 -10.74
CA ASP A 110 15.38 -13.27 -12.16
C ASP A 110 14.25 -12.29 -12.57
N PRO A 111 14.53 -11.29 -13.44
CA PRO A 111 13.52 -10.35 -13.89
C PRO A 111 12.38 -11.02 -14.67
N GLN A 112 12.60 -12.21 -15.22
CA GLN A 112 11.64 -12.99 -16.00
C GLN A 112 10.71 -13.86 -15.14
N ARG A 113 10.93 -13.88 -13.82
CA ARG A 113 10.17 -14.70 -12.87
C ARG A 113 8.67 -14.50 -13.03
N ALA A 114 7.96 -15.61 -13.19
CA ALA A 114 6.51 -15.61 -13.30
C ALA A 114 5.84 -15.08 -12.01
N SER A 115 4.58 -14.67 -12.16
CA SER A 115 3.67 -14.39 -11.04
C SER A 115 3.54 -15.64 -10.15
N ARG A 116 3.30 -15.43 -8.85
CA ARG A 116 2.91 -16.53 -7.96
C ARG A 116 1.66 -17.19 -8.50
N GLU A 117 1.65 -18.52 -8.51
CA GLU A 117 0.49 -19.30 -8.97
C GLU A 117 -0.81 -18.86 -8.27
N LEU A 118 -0.76 -18.67 -6.95
CA LEU A 118 -1.89 -18.15 -6.16
C LEU A 118 -2.48 -16.85 -6.73
N VAL A 119 -1.64 -15.91 -7.16
CA VAL A 119 -2.09 -14.61 -7.68
C VAL A 119 -2.81 -14.80 -9.00
N SER A 120 -2.26 -15.62 -9.90
CA SER A 120 -2.92 -15.92 -11.18
C SER A 120 -4.24 -16.68 -10.98
N GLN A 121 -4.28 -17.62 -10.03
CA GLN A 121 -5.51 -18.36 -9.71
C GLN A 121 -6.62 -17.47 -9.16
N ILE A 122 -6.29 -16.44 -8.37
CA ILE A 122 -7.29 -15.46 -7.91
C ILE A 122 -7.87 -14.71 -9.12
N ALA A 123 -7.04 -14.30 -10.08
CA ALA A 123 -7.50 -13.59 -11.27
C ALA A 123 -8.48 -14.43 -12.10
N ILE A 124 -8.09 -15.69 -12.36
CA ILE A 124 -8.90 -16.65 -13.12
C ILE A 124 -10.21 -16.94 -12.39
N THR A 125 -10.17 -17.21 -11.09
CA THR A 125 -11.35 -17.58 -10.29
C THR A 125 -12.34 -16.41 -10.16
N THR A 126 -11.83 -15.18 -10.04
CA THR A 126 -12.67 -14.00 -9.84
C THR A 126 -13.11 -13.34 -11.15
N GLY A 127 -12.47 -13.66 -12.27
CA GLY A 127 -12.68 -12.97 -13.55
C GLY A 127 -12.27 -11.48 -13.49
N THR A 128 -11.29 -11.13 -12.65
CA THR A 128 -10.86 -9.74 -12.43
C THR A 128 -9.36 -9.55 -12.65
N VAL A 129 -8.93 -8.29 -12.80
CA VAL A 129 -7.52 -7.94 -12.89
C VAL A 129 -6.86 -8.10 -11.53
N VAL A 130 -5.81 -8.91 -11.46
CA VAL A 130 -5.01 -9.10 -10.25
C VAL A 130 -3.56 -8.76 -10.54
N ALA A 131 -2.92 -7.99 -9.66
CA ALA A 131 -1.53 -7.61 -9.80
C ALA A 131 -0.69 -8.11 -8.63
N GLU A 132 0.50 -8.64 -8.90
CA GLU A 132 1.54 -8.89 -7.89
C GLU A 132 2.57 -7.76 -7.93
N LEU A 133 2.71 -7.01 -6.84
CA LEU A 133 3.79 -6.05 -6.62
C LEU A 133 4.94 -6.72 -5.89
N ARG A 134 6.07 -6.90 -6.54
CA ARG A 134 7.26 -7.56 -5.98
C ARG A 134 8.31 -6.57 -5.47
N HIS A 135 9.25 -7.10 -4.68
CA HIS A 135 10.39 -6.38 -4.11
C HIS A 135 9.94 -5.31 -3.12
N VAL A 136 9.04 -5.68 -2.21
CA VAL A 136 8.61 -4.84 -1.09
C VAL A 136 8.98 -5.57 0.22
N PRO A 137 9.99 -5.13 0.98
CA PRO A 137 10.82 -3.95 0.74
C PRO A 137 11.80 -4.14 -0.43
N ASN A 138 12.34 -3.02 -0.91
CA ASN A 138 13.22 -2.96 -2.06
C ASN A 138 14.66 -3.36 -1.66
N GLN A 139 15.00 -4.64 -1.78
CA GLN A 139 16.16 -5.26 -1.12
C GLN A 139 16.98 -6.17 -2.07
N PRO A 140 18.21 -6.57 -1.72
CA PRO A 140 19.01 -6.12 -0.57
C PRO A 140 19.36 -4.63 -0.66
N LEU A 141 19.76 -4.10 0.49
CA LEU A 141 20.38 -2.77 0.61
C LEU A 141 21.61 -2.85 1.53
N VAL A 142 22.58 -2.00 1.24
CA VAL A 142 23.76 -1.75 2.09
C VAL A 142 23.69 -0.30 2.56
N PHE A 143 23.83 -0.09 3.86
CA PHE A 143 23.72 1.24 4.47
C PHE A 143 25.10 1.77 4.84
N HIS A 144 25.34 3.06 4.61
CA HIS A 144 26.58 3.76 4.95
C HIS A 144 27.87 3.01 4.52
N GLU A 145 27.80 2.32 3.37
CA GLU A 145 28.91 1.54 2.80
C GLU A 145 29.51 0.49 3.77
N ASP A 146 28.73 0.00 4.75
CA ASP A 146 29.22 -0.94 5.76
C ASP A 146 29.48 -2.37 5.24
N GLY A 147 29.15 -2.62 3.96
CA GLY A 147 29.35 -3.88 3.26
C GLY A 147 28.36 -4.98 3.63
N VAL A 148 27.38 -4.72 4.50
CA VAL A 148 26.40 -5.71 4.96
C VAL A 148 25.10 -5.60 4.18
N GLN A 149 24.82 -6.60 3.35
CA GLN A 149 23.53 -6.71 2.64
C GLN A 149 22.43 -7.09 3.62
N ARG A 150 21.41 -6.23 3.72
CA ARG A 150 20.26 -6.44 4.61
C ARG A 150 19.02 -6.81 3.83
N TYR A 151 18.23 -7.71 4.40
CA TYR A 151 16.99 -8.24 3.83
C TYR A 151 15.89 -8.23 4.88
N GLU A 152 14.63 -8.16 4.44
CA GLU A 152 13.44 -8.43 5.25
C GLU A 152 13.45 -7.70 6.61
N ASP A 153 13.45 -8.44 7.72
CA ASP A 153 13.37 -7.87 9.07
C ASP A 153 14.69 -7.19 9.49
N ASP A 154 15.86 -7.70 9.11
CA ASP A 154 17.16 -7.07 9.33
C ASP A 154 17.24 -5.66 8.70
N LEU A 155 16.73 -5.50 7.47
CA LEU A 155 16.65 -4.18 6.81
C LEU A 155 15.74 -3.23 7.60
N ILE A 156 14.56 -3.69 8.02
CA ILE A 156 13.61 -2.86 8.76
C ILE A 156 14.16 -2.49 10.13
N ALA A 157 14.73 -3.45 10.85
CA ALA A 157 15.30 -3.26 12.17
C ALA A 157 16.47 -2.27 12.13
N TYR A 158 17.42 -2.43 11.19
CA TYR A 158 18.50 -1.46 11.02
C TYR A 158 17.96 -0.03 10.82
N ALA A 159 16.98 0.12 9.94
CA ALA A 159 16.40 1.41 9.62
C ALA A 159 15.62 2.01 10.81
N TRP A 160 15.01 1.17 11.66
CA TRP A 160 14.41 1.60 12.93
C TRP A 160 15.46 2.12 13.91
N VAL A 161 16.62 1.49 14.02
CA VAL A 161 17.73 2.01 14.83
C VAL A 161 18.13 3.40 14.38
N GLN A 162 18.20 3.64 13.07
CA GLN A 162 18.51 4.98 12.53
C GLN A 162 17.40 6.00 12.83
N TYR A 163 16.13 5.60 12.73
CA TYR A 163 15.01 6.44 13.13
C TYR A 163 15.07 6.79 14.62
N LEU A 164 15.27 5.81 15.50
CA LEU A 164 15.34 6.04 16.96
C LEU A 164 16.51 6.95 17.36
N LYS A 165 17.62 6.90 16.62
CA LYS A 165 18.78 7.78 16.85
C LYS A 165 18.60 9.20 16.31
N SER A 166 17.97 9.35 15.15
CA SER A 166 17.91 10.63 14.42
C SER A 166 16.57 11.37 14.55
N GLY A 167 15.49 10.67 14.87
CA GLY A 167 14.11 11.14 14.78
C GLY A 167 13.61 11.35 13.34
N GLY A 168 14.39 10.98 12.31
CA GLY A 168 14.06 11.27 10.91
C GLY A 168 13.06 10.26 10.32
N PRO A 169 11.77 10.59 10.10
CA PRO A 169 10.73 9.62 9.72
C PRO A 169 10.93 8.99 8.34
N THR A 170 11.76 9.60 7.49
CA THR A 170 12.17 9.01 6.21
C THR A 170 12.89 7.68 6.41
N TRP A 171 13.56 7.45 7.55
CA TRP A 171 14.21 6.17 7.84
C TRP A 171 13.26 5.00 7.99
N LEU A 172 11.97 5.21 8.24
CA LEU A 172 11.00 4.12 8.38
C LEU A 172 10.69 3.51 6.99
N PRO A 173 11.19 2.30 6.65
CA PRO A 173 11.02 1.74 5.31
C PRO A 173 9.56 1.44 5.00
N ARG A 174 8.73 1.30 6.04
CA ARG A 174 7.28 1.12 5.96
C ARG A 174 6.61 2.22 5.15
N ASN A 175 7.06 3.46 5.28
CA ASN A 175 6.51 4.59 4.52
C ASN A 175 6.82 4.43 3.02
N ALA A 176 8.04 4.01 2.68
CA ALA A 176 8.44 3.68 1.31
C ALA A 176 7.70 2.46 0.75
N MET A 177 7.45 1.43 1.56
CA MET A 177 6.66 0.26 1.18
C MET A 177 5.20 0.62 0.84
N VAL A 178 4.55 1.45 1.66
CA VAL A 178 3.19 1.96 1.40
C VAL A 178 3.16 2.78 0.12
N LYS A 179 4.13 3.68 -0.05
CA LYS A 179 4.23 4.49 -1.27
C LYS A 179 4.43 3.63 -2.52
N SER A 180 5.18 2.53 -2.43
CA SER A 180 5.30 1.56 -3.53
C SER A 180 3.96 0.92 -3.89
N ALA A 181 3.10 0.59 -2.92
CA ALA A 181 1.77 0.06 -3.19
C ALA A 181 0.86 1.10 -3.86
N VAL A 182 0.84 2.34 -3.37
CA VAL A 182 0.10 3.46 -3.97
C VAL A 182 0.55 3.72 -5.41
N ARG A 183 1.86 3.73 -5.67
CA ARG A 183 2.43 3.91 -7.02
C ARG A 183 2.16 2.71 -7.94
N ALA A 184 2.04 1.50 -7.40
CA ALA A 184 1.59 0.36 -8.18
C ALA A 184 0.13 0.51 -8.62
N MET A 185 -0.76 0.97 -7.74
CA MET A 185 -2.16 1.28 -8.11
C MET A 185 -2.21 2.35 -9.20
N ASP A 186 -1.38 3.39 -9.13
CA ASP A 186 -1.27 4.40 -10.19
C ASP A 186 -0.86 3.79 -11.54
N ALA A 187 0.15 2.92 -11.54
CA ALA A 187 0.64 2.24 -12.73
C ALA A 187 -0.42 1.30 -13.33
N ILE A 188 -1.12 0.53 -12.49
CA ILE A 188 -2.21 -0.37 -12.91
C ILE A 188 -3.33 0.41 -13.57
N SER A 189 -3.87 1.44 -12.90
CA SER A 189 -4.94 2.27 -13.45
C SER A 189 -4.52 2.93 -14.77
N ALA A 190 -3.27 3.42 -14.84
CA ALA A 190 -2.77 4.07 -16.05
C ALA A 190 -2.53 3.10 -17.21
N PHE A 191 -2.09 1.88 -16.93
CA PHE A 191 -1.97 0.81 -17.92
C PHE A 191 -3.35 0.39 -18.45
N MET A 192 -4.29 0.08 -17.55
CA MET A 192 -5.62 -0.41 -17.92
C MET A 192 -6.45 0.60 -18.70
N ARG A 193 -6.26 1.91 -18.48
CA ARG A 193 -6.89 2.97 -19.31
C ARG A 193 -6.49 2.92 -20.78
N LYS A 194 -5.35 2.32 -21.13
CA LYS A 194 -4.86 2.19 -22.51
C LYS A 194 -5.01 0.77 -23.05
N HIS A 195 -4.96 -0.21 -22.16
CA HIS A 195 -5.09 -1.62 -22.50
C HIS A 195 -6.47 -1.92 -23.09
N ARG A 196 -6.51 -2.69 -24.18
CA ARG A 196 -7.76 -3.04 -24.91
C ARG A 196 -8.67 -1.82 -25.14
N ASP A 197 -8.07 -0.75 -25.66
CA ASP A 197 -8.74 0.54 -25.94
C ASP A 197 -9.49 1.16 -24.74
N GLY A 198 -9.08 0.81 -23.51
CA GLY A 198 -9.68 1.32 -22.28
C GLY A 198 -11.05 0.70 -21.94
N GLN A 199 -11.39 -0.45 -22.55
CA GLN A 199 -12.66 -1.15 -22.30
C GLN A 199 -12.86 -1.56 -20.84
N HIS A 200 -11.77 -1.81 -20.11
CA HIS A 200 -11.80 -2.18 -18.69
C HIS A 200 -10.88 -1.25 -17.90
N GLN A 201 -11.48 -0.34 -17.14
CA GLN A 201 -10.74 0.55 -16.24
C GLN A 201 -10.64 -0.08 -14.86
N ILE A 202 -9.54 0.14 -14.15
CA ILE A 202 -9.37 -0.26 -12.75
C ILE A 202 -9.09 0.99 -11.94
N ASN A 203 -10.02 1.37 -11.06
CA ASN A 203 -9.98 2.60 -10.28
C ASN A 203 -10.07 2.36 -8.77
N ARG A 204 -10.57 1.18 -8.38
CA ARG A 204 -10.72 0.77 -6.97
C ARG A 204 -9.95 -0.53 -6.75
N PHE A 205 -9.47 -0.74 -5.54
CA PHE A 205 -8.57 -1.84 -5.23
C PHE A 205 -8.99 -2.58 -3.97
N VAL A 206 -8.92 -3.90 -4.04
CA VAL A 206 -8.66 -4.73 -2.86
C VAL A 206 -7.14 -4.83 -2.73
N VAL A 207 -6.59 -4.72 -1.52
CA VAL A 207 -5.14 -4.83 -1.29
C VAL A 207 -4.85 -5.95 -0.31
N GLY A 208 -3.84 -6.77 -0.58
CA GLY A 208 -3.47 -7.88 0.29
C GLY A 208 -1.98 -8.15 0.32
N GLY A 209 -1.50 -8.83 1.36
CA GLY A 209 -0.08 -9.12 1.51
C GLY A 209 0.23 -9.85 2.82
N GLY A 210 1.32 -10.63 2.83
CA GLY A 210 1.71 -11.46 3.97
C GLY A 210 2.93 -10.95 4.75
N SER A 211 2.95 -11.21 6.07
CA SER A 211 4.01 -10.77 6.99
C SER A 211 4.18 -9.25 6.90
N LYS A 212 5.39 -8.69 6.82
CA LYS A 212 5.63 -7.23 6.68
C LYS A 212 4.76 -6.53 5.62
N ARG A 213 4.41 -7.24 4.55
CA ARG A 213 3.48 -6.75 3.51
C ARG A 213 2.04 -6.67 4.00
N GLY A 214 1.59 -7.55 4.89
CA GLY A 214 0.28 -7.42 5.56
C GLY A 214 0.18 -6.17 6.42
N TRP A 215 1.26 -5.75 7.06
CA TRP A 215 1.29 -4.47 7.77
C TRP A 215 1.31 -3.30 6.77
N THR A 216 1.94 -3.49 5.61
CA THR A 216 1.85 -2.51 4.50
C THR A 216 0.42 -2.41 3.98
N THR A 217 -0.32 -3.53 3.90
CA THR A 217 -1.73 -3.56 3.49
C THR A 217 -2.60 -2.69 4.41
N TRP A 218 -2.48 -2.85 5.73
CA TRP A 218 -3.20 -2.02 6.69
C TRP A 218 -2.98 -0.52 6.48
N LEU A 219 -1.72 -0.11 6.33
CA LEU A 219 -1.38 1.30 6.15
C LEU A 219 -1.74 1.81 4.75
N THR A 220 -1.64 0.98 3.71
CA THR A 220 -2.05 1.38 2.35
C THR A 220 -3.54 1.70 2.33
N ALA A 221 -4.37 0.89 2.99
CA ALA A 221 -5.80 1.13 3.11
C ALA A 221 -6.12 2.40 3.93
N ALA A 222 -5.29 2.75 4.91
CA ALA A 222 -5.45 3.98 5.67
C ALA A 222 -5.05 5.24 4.89
N MET A 223 -4.19 5.12 3.87
CA MET A 223 -3.55 6.26 3.19
C MET A 223 -4.13 6.54 1.78
N ASP A 224 -4.97 5.68 1.23
CA ASP A 224 -5.45 5.81 -0.15
C ASP A 224 -6.91 5.34 -0.30
N ASP A 225 -7.81 6.29 -0.55
CA ASP A 225 -9.26 6.07 -0.65
C ASP A 225 -9.69 5.15 -1.80
N ARG A 226 -8.77 4.83 -2.73
CA ARG A 226 -9.06 3.83 -3.79
C ARG A 226 -9.14 2.42 -3.21
N VAL A 227 -8.61 2.18 -2.01
CA VAL A 227 -8.66 0.87 -1.36
C VAL A 227 -10.02 0.66 -0.69
N ILE A 228 -10.83 -0.25 -1.24
CA ILE A 228 -12.19 -0.52 -0.76
C ILE A 228 -12.28 -1.78 0.13
N ALA A 229 -11.24 -2.60 0.14
CA ALA A 229 -11.11 -3.74 1.05
C ALA A 229 -9.64 -4.12 1.23
N LEU A 230 -9.33 -4.74 2.36
CA LEU A 230 -7.99 -5.17 2.74
C LEU A 230 -7.95 -6.65 3.15
N VAL A 231 -6.86 -7.33 2.78
CA VAL A 231 -6.56 -8.73 3.12
C VAL A 231 -5.14 -8.82 3.72
N PRO A 232 -4.93 -8.33 4.95
CA PRO A 232 -3.66 -8.44 5.66
C PRO A 232 -3.48 -9.87 6.16
N ILE A 233 -2.33 -10.48 5.86
CA ILE A 233 -2.07 -11.89 6.16
C ILE A 233 -0.92 -11.99 7.17
N VAL A 234 -1.18 -12.67 8.28
CA VAL A 234 -0.22 -13.06 9.33
C VAL A 234 0.60 -11.93 9.97
N ILE A 235 0.14 -10.68 9.90
CA ILE A 235 0.66 -9.61 10.74
C ILE A 235 -0.45 -8.60 11.03
N ASP A 236 -0.76 -8.43 12.30
CA ASP A 236 -1.77 -7.53 12.86
C ASP A 236 -1.15 -6.67 13.98
N VAL A 237 0.12 -6.32 13.79
CA VAL A 237 0.93 -5.49 14.70
C VAL A 237 0.64 -4.00 14.43
N LEU A 238 -0.59 -3.57 14.73
CA LEU A 238 -1.03 -2.18 14.50
C LEU A 238 -0.46 -1.23 15.56
N ASN A 239 -0.38 -1.67 16.80
CA ASN A 239 0.30 -0.97 17.89
C ASN A 239 1.51 -1.79 18.32
N VAL A 240 2.67 -1.41 17.80
CA VAL A 240 3.93 -2.17 17.98
C VAL A 240 4.26 -2.37 19.45
N ASP A 241 4.19 -1.31 20.26
CA ASP A 241 4.54 -1.37 21.68
C ASP A 241 3.64 -2.36 22.43
N VAL A 242 2.32 -2.22 22.29
CA VAL A 242 1.35 -3.11 22.95
C VAL A 242 1.48 -4.55 22.45
N SER A 243 1.60 -4.76 21.13
CA SER A 243 1.73 -6.08 20.54
C SER A 243 3.01 -6.79 20.97
N MET A 244 4.16 -6.09 21.03
CA MET A 244 5.43 -6.70 21.42
C MET A 244 5.48 -7.01 22.93
N ARG A 245 4.95 -6.14 23.79
CA ARG A 245 4.79 -6.45 25.22
C ARG A 245 3.91 -7.69 25.42
N HIS A 246 2.79 -7.78 24.71
CA HIS A 246 1.92 -8.95 24.79
C HIS A 246 2.61 -10.22 24.29
N HIS A 247 3.36 -10.14 23.18
CA HIS A 247 4.14 -11.26 22.64
C HIS A 247 5.07 -11.85 23.71
N PHE A 248 5.85 -11.01 24.38
CA PHE A 248 6.77 -11.47 25.41
C PHE A 248 6.03 -12.01 26.64
N ALA A 249 4.96 -11.34 27.08
CA ALA A 249 4.16 -11.79 28.22
C ALA A 249 3.50 -13.17 27.97
N ALA A 250 3.09 -13.46 26.72
CA ALA A 250 2.43 -14.70 26.36
C ALA A 250 3.42 -15.88 26.19
N TYR A 251 4.58 -15.65 25.57
CA TYR A 251 5.53 -16.73 25.28
C TYR A 251 6.68 -16.84 26.28
N GLY A 252 7.00 -15.76 27.01
CA GLY A 252 8.18 -15.69 27.89
C GLY A 252 9.51 -15.52 27.15
N PHE A 253 9.48 -15.36 25.82
CA PHE A 253 10.66 -15.13 24.99
C PHE A 253 10.30 -14.39 23.69
N TRP A 254 11.29 -13.77 23.05
CA TRP A 254 11.15 -13.22 21.70
C TRP A 254 11.21 -14.34 20.66
N ALA A 255 10.16 -14.47 19.85
CA ALA A 255 10.08 -15.54 18.87
C ALA A 255 11.13 -15.35 17.76
N PRO A 256 11.57 -16.41 17.05
CA PRO A 256 12.56 -16.29 15.99
C PRO A 256 12.22 -15.24 14.92
N SER A 257 10.94 -15.01 14.64
CA SER A 257 10.46 -13.98 13.70
C SER A 257 10.76 -12.53 14.13
N ILE A 258 11.11 -12.32 15.40
CA ILE A 258 11.49 -11.01 15.98
C ILE A 258 13.01 -10.91 16.17
N GLY A 259 13.76 -11.97 15.86
CA GLY A 259 15.19 -12.11 16.15
C GLY A 259 16.04 -10.94 15.64
N ASP A 260 15.81 -10.47 14.42
CA ASP A 260 16.55 -9.33 13.86
C ASP A 260 16.35 -8.06 14.70
N TYR A 261 15.12 -7.78 15.14
CA TYR A 261 14.85 -6.63 16.00
C TYR A 261 15.55 -6.74 17.37
N VAL A 262 15.65 -7.96 17.92
CA VAL A 262 16.42 -8.22 19.15
C VAL A 262 17.91 -8.00 18.92
N ASN A 263 18.46 -8.51 17.82
CA ASN A 263 19.87 -8.38 17.45
C ASN A 263 20.28 -6.92 17.24
N HIS A 264 19.37 -6.09 16.72
CA HIS A 264 19.54 -4.64 16.58
C HIS A 264 19.28 -3.86 17.89
N GLY A 265 18.91 -4.53 18.98
CA GLY A 265 18.68 -3.91 20.28
C GLY A 265 17.35 -3.15 20.41
N ILE A 266 16.40 -3.35 19.50
CA ILE A 266 15.11 -2.63 19.49
C ILE A 266 14.19 -3.13 20.60
N MET A 267 14.26 -4.43 20.92
CA MET A 267 13.38 -5.06 21.91
C MET A 267 13.93 -4.96 23.34
N GLN A 268 14.88 -4.05 23.59
CA GLN A 268 15.55 -3.88 24.88
C GLN A 268 14.98 -2.65 25.62
N GLU A 269 13.72 -2.73 26.05
CA GLU A 269 13.13 -1.90 27.13
C GLU A 269 12.06 -2.68 27.90
#